data_AF-J9RJ29-F1
#
_entry.id   AF-J9RJ29-F1
#
_cell.length_a   1.000
_cell.length_b   1.000
_cell.length_c   1.000
_cell.angle_alpha   90.00
_cell.angle_beta   90.00
_cell.angle_gamma   90.00
#
_symmetry.space_group_name_H-M   'P 1'
#
loop_
_entity.id
_entity.type
_entity.pdbx_description
1 polymer ?
#
loop_
_entity_poly.entity_id
_entity_poly.type
_entity_poly.pdbx_seq_one_letter_code
_entity_poly.pdbx_strand_id
1 'polypeptide(L)'
;YRILHPVHDAIGLWLTSIVCEIWFAISWILDQFPKWLPIDRETYLDRLSLRYEQEGEPNMLAPVDIFVSTVDPMKEPPLVTGNTLLSILAMDYPVEKISCYLSDDGASMCTFEAMSETAEFARK
;
A
#
# COMPACT_ATOMS: atom_id res chain seq x y z
N TYR A 1 4.38 -30.93 29.25
CA TYR A 1 5.47 -31.17 30.23
C TYR A 1 5.64 -30.01 31.19
N ARG A 2 5.93 -28.77 30.74
CA ARG A 2 6.17 -27.60 31.63
C ARG A 2 4.99 -27.24 32.55
N ILE A 3 3.76 -27.41 32.08
CA ILE A 3 2.54 -27.23 32.90
C ILE A 3 2.44 -28.27 34.02
N LEU A 4 2.94 -29.49 33.78
CA LEU A 4 2.84 -30.62 34.73
C LEU A 4 4.03 -30.69 35.70
N HIS A 5 5.07 -29.88 35.52
CA HIS A 5 6.28 -29.85 36.36
C HIS A 5 6.56 -28.41 36.82
N PRO A 6 5.85 -27.93 37.86
CA PRO A 6 6.03 -26.59 38.40
C PRO A 6 7.34 -26.43 39.18
N VAL A 7 7.91 -25.23 39.13
CA VAL A 7 9.04 -24.84 39.99
C VAL A 7 8.48 -24.27 41.29
N HIS A 8 8.41 -25.13 42.32
CA HIS A 8 7.81 -24.78 43.61
C HIS A 8 8.51 -23.62 44.33
N ASP A 9 9.82 -23.46 44.13
CA ASP A 9 10.62 -22.38 44.74
C ASP A 9 10.37 -21.00 44.11
N ALA A 10 9.73 -20.94 42.93
CA ALA A 10 9.54 -19.71 42.16
C ALA A 10 8.23 -19.72 41.36
N ILE A 11 7.12 -20.04 42.02
CA ILE A 11 5.78 -20.18 41.40
C ILE A 11 5.36 -18.95 40.57
N GLY A 12 5.64 -17.73 41.05
CA GLY A 12 5.28 -16.51 40.32
C GLY A 12 6.01 -16.39 38.98
N LEU A 13 7.33 -16.59 38.97
CA LEU A 13 8.14 -16.57 37.74
C LEU A 13 7.75 -17.70 36.79
N TRP A 14 7.47 -18.89 37.33
CA TRP A 14 7.01 -20.03 36.55
C TRP A 14 5.65 -19.77 35.89
N LEU A 15 4.70 -19.21 36.63
CA LEU A 15 3.36 -18.90 36.11
C LEU A 15 3.43 -17.87 34.99
N THR A 16 4.16 -16.77 35.20
CA THR A 16 4.36 -15.74 34.15
C THR A 16 5.00 -16.35 32.91
N SER A 17 6.06 -17.16 33.07
CA SER A 17 6.73 -17.82 31.95
C SER A 17 5.79 -18.73 31.15
N ILE A 18 4.96 -19.55 31.82
CA ILE A 18 4.02 -20.44 31.13
C ILE A 18 2.91 -19.67 30.42
N VAL A 19 2.35 -18.66 31.05
CA VAL A 19 1.29 -17.84 30.42
C VAL A 19 1.83 -17.17 29.17
N CYS A 20 3.05 -16.59 29.23
CA CYS A 20 3.70 -16.02 28.06
C CYS A 20 3.95 -17.06 26.95
N GLU A 21 4.43 -18.25 27.29
CA GLU A 21 4.70 -19.31 26.31
C GLU A 21 3.44 -19.84 25.64
N ILE A 22 2.35 -20.04 26.39
CA ILE A 22 1.06 -20.45 25.83
C ILE A 22 0.53 -19.35 24.90
N TRP A 23 0.61 -18.09 25.33
CA TRP A 23 0.21 -16.95 24.51
C TRP A 23 0.98 -16.92 23.19
N PHE A 24 2.31 -16.98 23.24
CA PHE A 24 3.15 -17.01 22.04
C PHE A 24 2.89 -18.22 21.15
N ALA A 25 2.69 -19.42 21.72
CA ALA A 25 2.37 -20.61 20.95
C ALA A 25 1.04 -20.47 20.21
N ILE A 26 0.01 -19.94 20.87
CA ILE A 26 -1.29 -19.67 20.23
C ILE A 26 -1.13 -18.60 19.14
N SER A 27 -0.46 -17.48 19.44
CA SER A 27 -0.19 -16.43 18.45
C SER A 27 0.57 -16.96 17.25
N TRP A 28 1.58 -17.83 17.46
CA TRP A 28 2.35 -18.45 16.39
C TRP A 28 1.51 -19.40 15.54
N ILE A 29 0.70 -20.27 16.16
CA ILE A 29 -0.19 -21.19 15.42
C ILE A 29 -1.19 -20.38 14.56
N LEU A 30 -1.79 -19.34 15.14
CA LEU A 30 -2.70 -18.45 14.40
C LEU A 30 -2.00 -17.72 13.26
N ASP A 31 -0.73 -17.34 13.42
CA ASP A 31 0.09 -16.74 12.37
C ASP A 31 0.51 -17.74 11.27
N GLN A 32 0.61 -19.05 11.58
CA GLN A 32 0.90 -20.07 10.57
C GLN A 32 -0.31 -20.40 9.68
N PHE A 33 -1.54 -20.36 10.21
CA PHE A 33 -2.72 -20.78 9.44
C PHE A 33 -2.94 -20.02 8.12
N PRO A 34 -2.78 -18.68 8.03
CA PRO A 34 -2.91 -17.95 6.77
C PRO A 34 -1.87 -18.33 5.71
N LYS A 35 -0.73 -18.93 6.12
CA LYS A 35 0.39 -19.24 5.23
C LYS A 35 0.28 -20.62 4.56
N TRP A 36 -0.71 -21.44 4.92
CA TRP A 36 -0.78 -22.84 4.45
C TRP A 36 -1.12 -23.00 2.97
N LEU A 37 -1.85 -22.06 2.37
CA LEU A 37 -2.30 -22.15 0.97
C LEU A 37 -1.88 -20.90 0.22
N PRO A 38 -0.58 -20.77 -0.15
CA PRO A 38 -0.14 -19.69 -1.01
C PRO A 38 -0.83 -19.80 -2.39
N ILE A 39 -1.24 -18.66 -2.94
CA ILE A 39 -1.87 -18.57 -4.26
C ILE A 39 -1.00 -17.70 -5.15
N ASP A 40 -0.44 -18.30 -6.19
CA ASP A 40 0.27 -17.59 -7.24
C ASP A 40 -0.71 -17.10 -8.32
N ARG A 41 -0.48 -15.90 -8.86
CA ARG A 41 -1.29 -15.29 -9.90
C ARG A 41 -0.41 -14.72 -10.99
N GLU A 42 -0.80 -14.95 -12.24
CA GLU A 42 -0.17 -14.36 -13.43
C GLU A 42 -1.18 -13.45 -14.14
N THR A 43 -0.69 -12.37 -14.74
CA THR A 43 -1.50 -11.43 -15.52
C THR A 43 -1.10 -11.48 -17.00
N TYR A 44 -2.07 -11.24 -17.90
CA TYR A 44 -1.86 -11.29 -19.36
C TYR A 44 -2.42 -10.01 -20.00
N LEU A 45 -1.58 -9.00 -20.18
CA LEU A 45 -1.99 -7.69 -20.70
C LEU A 45 -2.44 -7.75 -22.17
N ASP A 46 -1.81 -8.58 -23.00
CA ASP A 46 -2.18 -8.73 -24.41
C ASP A 46 -3.64 -9.18 -24.61
N ARG A 47 -4.15 -10.00 -23.67
CA ARG A 47 -5.55 -10.45 -23.70
C ARG A 47 -6.52 -9.38 -23.21
N LEU A 48 -6.04 -8.49 -22.35
CA LEU A 48 -6.81 -7.35 -21.85
C LEU A 48 -6.98 -6.32 -22.97
N SER A 49 -5.88 -5.92 -23.62
CA SER A 49 -5.91 -4.94 -24.70
C SER A 49 -6.75 -5.43 -25.89
N LEU A 50 -6.57 -6.68 -26.32
CA LEU A 50 -7.38 -7.27 -27.41
C LEU A 50 -8.90 -7.21 -27.14
N ARG A 51 -9.31 -7.26 -25.86
CA ARG A 51 -10.73 -7.29 -25.48
C ARG A 51 -11.30 -5.89 -25.24
N TYR A 52 -10.54 -4.99 -24.63
CA TYR A 52 -11.05 -3.70 -24.14
C TYR A 52 -10.54 -2.48 -24.91
N GLU A 53 -9.54 -2.66 -25.77
CA GLU A 53 -8.87 -1.62 -26.56
C GLU A 53 -8.94 -1.96 -28.05
N GLN A 54 -10.12 -2.29 -28.54
CA GLN A 54 -10.32 -2.65 -29.94
C GLN A 54 -10.14 -1.44 -30.85
N GLU A 55 -9.34 -1.59 -31.92
CA GLU A 55 -9.09 -0.53 -32.88
C GLU A 55 -10.41 -0.06 -33.55
N GLY A 56 -10.71 1.23 -33.43
CA GLY A 56 -11.88 1.86 -34.04
C GLY A 56 -13.13 1.95 -33.15
N GLU A 57 -13.14 1.29 -31.99
CA GLU A 57 -14.20 1.39 -30.97
C GLU A 57 -13.72 2.26 -29.79
N PRO A 58 -14.63 2.86 -29.01
CA PRO A 58 -14.24 3.56 -27.79
C PRO A 58 -13.57 2.57 -26.82
N ASN A 59 -12.51 3.01 -26.16
CA ASN A 59 -11.83 2.20 -25.15
C ASN A 59 -12.85 1.81 -24.06
N MET A 60 -12.87 0.55 -23.64
CA MET A 60 -13.84 -0.02 -22.68
C MET A 60 -13.26 -0.24 -21.28
N LEU A 61 -12.02 0.19 -21.03
CA LEU A 61 -11.41 0.20 -19.70
C LEU A 61 -12.21 1.07 -18.71
N ALA A 62 -12.13 0.77 -17.42
CA ALA A 62 -12.82 1.55 -16.39
C ALA A 62 -12.04 2.84 -16.07
N PRO A 63 -12.71 3.94 -15.70
CA PRO A 63 -12.03 5.07 -15.07
C PRO A 63 -11.33 4.66 -13.76
N VAL A 64 -10.18 5.25 -13.49
CA VAL A 64 -9.34 5.02 -12.31
C VAL A 64 -8.97 6.36 -11.68
N ASP A 65 -9.35 6.51 -10.41
CA ASP A 65 -8.99 7.67 -9.60
C ASP A 65 -7.87 7.29 -8.63
N ILE A 66 -6.75 8.00 -8.70
CA ILE A 66 -5.57 7.77 -7.85
C ILE A 66 -5.49 8.88 -6.82
N PHE A 67 -5.43 8.49 -5.55
CA PHE A 67 -5.36 9.41 -4.42
C PHE A 67 -3.96 9.38 -3.83
N VAL A 68 -3.33 10.56 -3.73
CA VAL A 68 -2.07 10.78 -3.04
C VAL A 68 -2.35 11.68 -1.83
N SER A 69 -1.89 11.26 -0.66
CA SER A 69 -2.04 12.01 0.58
C SER A 69 -0.66 12.40 1.11
N THR A 70 -0.50 13.65 1.55
CA THR A 70 0.71 14.13 2.23
C THR A 70 0.34 14.97 3.45
N VAL A 71 1.21 15.02 4.45
CA VAL A 71 0.93 15.67 5.73
C VAL A 71 1.86 16.83 6.05
N ASP A 72 3.16 16.73 5.79
CA ASP A 72 4.12 17.76 6.18
C ASP A 72 5.30 17.79 5.22
N PRO A 73 5.54 18.90 4.48
CA PRO A 73 6.63 19.00 3.52
C PRO A 73 8.02 18.85 4.14
N MET A 74 8.16 19.01 5.46
CA MET A 74 9.45 18.80 6.15
C MET A 74 9.74 17.32 6.41
N LYS A 75 8.71 16.49 6.59
CA LYS A 75 8.84 15.04 6.79
C LYS A 75 8.74 14.28 5.47
N GLU A 76 7.92 14.78 4.56
CA GLU A 76 7.64 14.23 3.24
C GLU A 76 8.03 15.28 2.19
N PRO A 77 9.30 15.29 1.75
CA PRO A 77 9.79 16.34 0.86
C PRO A 77 8.92 16.49 -0.40
N PRO A 78 8.47 17.71 -0.76
CA PRO A 78 7.57 17.91 -1.89
C PRO A 78 8.08 17.36 -3.22
N LEU A 79 9.41 17.25 -3.39
CA LEU A 79 10.01 16.63 -4.57
C LEU A 79 9.64 15.16 -4.73
N VAL A 80 9.55 14.40 -3.62
CA VAL A 80 9.17 12.98 -3.66
C VAL A 80 7.70 12.83 -4.01
N THR A 81 6.85 13.68 -3.43
CA THR A 81 5.43 13.78 -3.79
C THR A 81 5.26 14.13 -5.26
N GLY A 82 6.02 15.12 -5.76
CA GLY A 82 6.00 15.53 -7.16
C GLY A 82 6.44 14.43 -8.11
N ASN A 83 7.51 13.71 -7.81
CA ASN A 83 7.95 12.54 -8.58
C ASN A 83 6.89 11.44 -8.63
N THR A 84 6.18 11.23 -7.52
CA THR A 84 5.08 10.26 -7.46
C THR A 84 3.91 10.68 -8.35
N LEU A 85 3.52 11.96 -8.30
CA LEU A 85 2.49 12.51 -9.19
C LEU A 85 2.89 12.42 -10.66
N LEU A 86 4.14 12.76 -11.02
CA LEU A 86 4.63 12.63 -12.38
C LEU A 86 4.59 11.18 -12.87
N SER A 87 4.96 10.22 -12.02
CA SER A 87 4.87 8.80 -12.35
C SER A 87 3.42 8.34 -12.56
N ILE A 88 2.46 8.92 -11.83
CA ILE A 88 1.03 8.63 -12.00
C ILE A 88 0.50 9.24 -13.30
N LEU A 89 0.85 10.51 -13.57
CA LEU A 89 0.41 11.24 -14.76
C LEU A 89 0.99 10.66 -16.06
N ALA A 90 2.15 9.98 -15.99
CA ALA A 90 2.80 9.32 -17.12
C ALA A 90 2.45 7.83 -17.26
N MET A 91 1.41 7.35 -16.57
CA MET A 91 0.97 5.96 -16.66
C MET A 91 0.41 5.64 -18.05
N ASP A 92 0.73 4.44 -18.57
CA ASP A 92 0.22 3.93 -19.84
C ASP A 92 -1.24 3.47 -19.71
N TYR A 93 -2.15 4.44 -19.68
CA TYR A 93 -3.61 4.25 -19.62
C TYR A 93 -4.30 5.42 -20.34
N PRO A 94 -5.55 5.26 -20.81
CA PRO A 94 -6.24 6.34 -21.51
C PRO A 94 -6.38 7.60 -20.65
N VAL A 95 -5.96 8.74 -21.21
CA VAL A 95 -5.89 10.04 -20.50
C VAL A 95 -7.25 10.52 -20.00
N GLU A 96 -8.33 10.14 -20.67
CA GLU A 96 -9.71 10.45 -20.28
C GLU A 96 -10.23 9.58 -19.13
N LYS A 97 -9.45 8.60 -18.69
CA LYS A 97 -9.83 7.63 -17.66
C LYS A 97 -8.95 7.64 -16.42
N ILE A 98 -7.82 8.35 -16.44
CA ILE A 98 -7.01 8.54 -15.23
C ILE A 98 -7.33 9.91 -14.64
N SER A 99 -7.64 9.92 -13.35
CA SER A 99 -7.63 11.15 -12.56
C SER A 99 -6.68 11.01 -11.39
N CYS A 100 -5.91 12.05 -11.09
CA CYS A 100 -5.02 12.09 -9.94
C CYS A 100 -5.47 13.19 -8.96
N TYR A 101 -5.64 12.84 -7.69
CA TYR A 101 -6.05 13.73 -6.61
C TYR A 101 -4.97 13.79 -5.54
N LEU A 102 -4.59 15.00 -5.15
CA LEU A 102 -3.69 15.24 -4.02
C LEU A 102 -4.46 15.81 -2.84
N SER A 103 -4.34 15.17 -1.69
CA SER A 103 -4.80 15.68 -0.39
C SER A 103 -3.59 16.10 0.44
N ASP A 104 -3.53 17.36 0.86
CA ASP A 104 -2.51 17.87 1.78
C ASP A 104 -3.14 18.18 3.13
N ASP A 105 -2.92 17.29 4.11
CA ASP A 105 -3.41 17.44 5.47
C ASP A 105 -2.66 18.55 6.23
N GLY A 106 -1.46 18.92 5.78
CA GLY A 106 -0.65 20.00 6.34
C GLY A 106 -1.08 21.39 5.89
N ALA A 107 -1.92 21.47 4.84
CA ALA A 107 -2.34 22.71 4.19
C ALA A 107 -1.18 23.69 3.96
N SER A 108 -0.02 23.15 3.54
CA SER A 108 1.21 23.93 3.44
C SER A 108 1.32 24.62 2.09
N MET A 109 1.61 25.92 2.12
CA MET A 109 1.85 26.69 0.90
C MET A 109 3.03 26.13 0.09
N CYS A 110 4.04 25.57 0.76
CA CYS A 110 5.20 24.97 0.11
C CYS A 110 4.81 23.74 -0.74
N THR A 111 3.90 22.89 -0.24
CA THR A 111 3.35 21.77 -1.00
C THR A 111 2.59 22.28 -2.22
N PHE A 112 1.71 23.28 -2.04
CA PHE A 112 0.94 23.86 -3.14
C PHE A 112 1.83 24.42 -4.27
N GLU A 113 2.83 25.25 -3.93
CA GLU A 113 3.75 25.84 -4.92
C GLU A 113 4.57 24.76 -5.65
N ALA A 114 5.13 23.81 -4.90
CA ALA A 114 5.90 22.70 -5.49
C ALA A 114 5.06 21.86 -6.45
N MET A 115 3.77 21.63 -6.15
CA MET A 115 2.87 20.86 -7.02
C MET A 115 2.43 21.66 -8.24
N SER A 116 2.30 23.00 -8.13
CA SER A 116 2.09 23.88 -9.27
C SER A 116 3.25 23.77 -10.27
N GLU A 117 4.49 23.87 -9.78
CA GLU A 117 5.70 23.69 -10.62
C GLU A 117 5.78 22.28 -11.22
N THR A 118 5.40 21.26 -10.44
CA THR A 118 5.33 19.87 -10.91
C THR A 118 4.33 19.71 -12.05
N ALA A 119 3.16 20.36 -11.96
CA ALA A 119 2.16 20.33 -13.03
C ALA A 119 2.63 21.05 -14.30
N GLU A 120 3.36 22.17 -14.17
CA GLU A 120 3.99 22.82 -15.32
C GLU A 120 5.07 21.95 -15.96
N PHE A 121 5.86 21.24 -15.14
CA PHE A 121 6.85 20.29 -15.61
C PHE A 121 6.22 19.10 -16.33
N ALA A 122 5.11 18.55 -15.81
CA ALA A 122 4.40 17.43 -16.42
C ALA A 122 3.90 17.71 -17.84
N ARG A 123 3.67 19.00 -18.18
CA ARG A 123 3.21 19.43 -19.50
C ARG A 123 4.35 19.56 -20.52
N LYS A 124 5.61 19.69 -20.07
CA LYS A 124 6.78 19.87 -20.95
C LYS A 124 7.25 18.54 -21.51
#